data_AF-A0A814PDK5-F1
#
_entry.id   AF-A0A814PDK5-F1
#
_cell.length_a   1.000
_cell.length_b   1.000
_cell.length_c   1.000
_cell.angle_alpha   90.00
_cell.angle_beta   90.00
_cell.angle_gamma   90.00
#
_symmetry.space_group_name_H-M   'P 1'
#
loop_
_entity.id
_entity.type
_entity.pdbx_description
1 polymer ?
#
loop_
_entity_poly.entity_id
_entity_poly.type
_entity_poly.pdbx_seq_one_letter_code
_entity_poly.pdbx_strand_id
1 'polypeptide(L)'
;MFALRDDPFQWYLDDVSIMDKSGHQLLSNGGFETGDTTDWIYCNPRNATYSGHADSTCAHTASYCYLDGSVGASDYLSQTFTVAPYNNYAIKFYLSAESNSSTFAQVYVTS
;
A
#
# COMPACT_ATOMS: atom_id res chain seq x y z
N MET A 1 4.30 -0.69 6.53
CA MET A 1 2.92 -0.18 6.72
C MET A 1 2.72 1.00 5.80
N PHE A 2 1.58 1.04 5.10
CA PHE A 2 1.13 2.14 4.24
C PHE A 2 -0.16 2.68 4.82
N ALA A 3 -0.09 3.87 5.43
CA ALA A 3 -1.22 4.56 6.06
C ALA A 3 -1.46 5.86 5.32
N LEU A 4 -2.59 5.96 4.63
CA LEU A 4 -2.91 7.11 3.79
C LEU A 4 -4.35 7.55 4.00
N ARG A 5 -4.59 8.85 3.75
CA ARG A 5 -5.94 9.42 3.74
C ARG A 5 -5.99 10.50 2.67
N ASP A 6 -6.96 10.35 1.79
CA ASP A 6 -7.53 11.41 0.98
C ASP A 6 -9.03 11.40 1.31
N ASP A 7 -9.60 12.53 1.69
CA ASP A 7 -11.00 12.63 2.13
C ASP A 7 -11.53 13.97 1.62
N PRO A 8 -12.56 14.00 0.75
CA PRO A 8 -13.50 12.91 0.44
C PRO A 8 -13.12 12.04 -0.78
N PHE A 9 -11.88 12.11 -1.25
CA PHE A 9 -11.43 11.49 -2.50
C PHE A 9 -10.70 10.16 -2.26
N GLN A 10 -10.28 9.49 -3.33
CA GLN A 10 -9.55 8.22 -3.22
C GLN A 10 -8.04 8.37 -3.45
N TRP A 11 -7.28 7.44 -2.89
CA TRP A 11 -5.87 7.22 -3.19
C TRP A 11 -5.67 5.80 -3.72
N TYR A 12 -4.59 5.65 -4.49
CA TYR A 12 -4.24 4.42 -5.17
C TYR A 12 -2.79 4.06 -4.85
N LEU A 13 -2.56 2.79 -4.56
CA LEU A 13 -1.25 2.22 -4.30
C LEU A 13 -1.03 1.02 -5.19
N ASP A 14 0.15 0.98 -5.80
CA ASP A 14 0.53 -0.09 -6.71
C ASP A 14 2.04 -0.29 -6.68
N ASP A 15 2.54 -1.35 -7.32
CA ASP A 15 3.95 -1.67 -7.51
C ASP A 15 4.77 -1.65 -6.21
N VAL A 16 4.16 -2.04 -5.09
CA VAL A 16 4.86 -2.06 -3.81
C VAL A 16 5.92 -3.14 -3.84
N SER A 17 7.18 -2.74 -3.71
CA SER A 17 8.31 -3.61 -3.87
C SER A 17 9.36 -3.35 -2.81
N ILE A 18 9.83 -4.43 -2.21
CA ILE A 18 11.00 -4.42 -1.32
C ILE A 18 11.97 -5.47 -1.85
N MET A 19 13.04 -4.99 -2.47
CA MET A 19 14.08 -5.85 -3.02
C MET A 19 15.25 -5.91 -2.04
N ASP A 20 15.75 -7.11 -1.77
CA ASP A 20 17.05 -7.27 -1.14
C ASP A 20 18.22 -6.97 -2.10
N LYS A 21 19.45 -7.04 -1.61
CA LYS A 21 20.66 -6.79 -2.41
C LYS A 21 20.85 -7.77 -3.58
N SER A 22 20.20 -8.93 -3.56
CA SER A 22 20.24 -9.93 -4.64
C SER A 22 19.17 -9.68 -5.71
N GLY A 23 18.29 -8.69 -5.50
CA GLY A 23 17.16 -8.41 -6.37
C GLY A 23 15.96 -9.32 -6.09
N HIS A 24 15.94 -9.99 -4.93
CA HIS A 24 14.81 -10.83 -4.53
C HIS A 24 13.70 -9.98 -3.90
N GLN A 25 12.48 -10.15 -4.40
CA GLN A 25 11.28 -9.51 -3.87
C GLN A 25 10.90 -10.17 -2.53
N LEU A 26 10.77 -9.34 -1.49
CA LEU A 26 10.42 -9.78 -0.14
C LEU A 26 8.94 -9.69 0.18
N LEU A 27 8.17 -8.93 -0.62
CA LEU A 27 6.73 -8.83 -0.45
C LEU A 27 5.98 -9.81 -1.35
N SER A 28 4.85 -10.32 -0.86
CA SER A 28 3.87 -11.05 -1.66
C SER A 28 2.77 -10.09 -2.13
N ASN A 29 2.34 -10.26 -3.39
CA ASN A 29 1.25 -9.50 -4.01
C ASN A 29 1.39 -7.96 -3.86
N GLY A 30 2.58 -7.44 -4.13
CA GLY A 30 2.90 -6.02 -4.01
C GLY A 30 2.18 -5.11 -5.01
N GLY A 31 1.80 -5.66 -6.17
CA GLY A 31 0.99 -4.98 -7.19
C GLY A 31 -0.46 -5.43 -7.22
N PHE A 32 -0.95 -6.15 -6.20
CA PHE A 32 -2.38 -6.53 -6.07
C PHE A 32 -2.96 -7.38 -7.22
N GLU A 33 -2.10 -7.98 -8.05
CA GLU A 33 -2.46 -8.74 -9.25
C GLU A 33 -3.25 -10.03 -8.99
N THR A 34 -3.42 -10.45 -7.73
CA THR A 34 -4.39 -11.50 -7.36
C THR A 34 -5.84 -11.03 -7.45
N GLY A 35 -6.09 -9.72 -7.56
CA GLY A 35 -7.41 -9.13 -7.52
C GLY A 35 -8.00 -9.06 -6.10
N ASP A 36 -7.17 -9.25 -5.07
CA ASP A 36 -7.55 -9.14 -3.67
C ASP A 36 -6.39 -8.65 -2.79
N THR A 37 -6.64 -8.51 -1.49
CA THR A 37 -5.68 -8.06 -0.49
C THR A 37 -5.28 -9.17 0.50
N THR A 38 -5.43 -10.46 0.14
CA THR A 38 -5.28 -11.56 1.12
C THR A 38 -3.87 -11.71 1.69
N ASP A 39 -2.85 -11.30 0.93
CA ASP A 39 -1.45 -11.29 1.39
C ASP A 39 -1.12 -10.08 2.27
N TRP A 40 -2.06 -9.15 2.43
CA TRP A 40 -1.93 -7.95 3.23
C TRP A 40 -2.82 -8.00 4.47
N ILE A 41 -2.34 -7.40 5.54
CA ILE A 41 -3.13 -7.20 6.76
C ILE A 41 -3.73 -5.79 6.68
N TYR A 42 -5.04 -5.74 6.48
CA TYR A 42 -5.83 -4.51 6.62
C TYR A 42 -6.08 -4.20 8.10
N CYS A 43 -5.87 -2.94 8.47
CA CYS A 43 -6.04 -2.46 9.83
C CYS A 43 -6.81 -1.14 9.87
N ASN A 44 -7.88 -1.11 10.66
CA ASN A 44 -8.71 0.09 10.86
C ASN A 44 -8.88 0.40 12.35
N PRO A 45 -7.82 0.91 13.04
CA PRO A 45 -7.85 1.12 14.49
C PRO A 45 -8.73 2.30 14.92
N ARG A 46 -9.15 3.16 13.98
CA ARG A 46 -9.91 4.39 14.26
C ARG A 46 -11.34 4.34 13.72
N ASN A 47 -11.79 3.17 13.27
CA ASN A 47 -13.13 2.96 12.70
C ASN A 47 -13.44 3.93 11.55
N ALA A 48 -12.47 4.14 10.65
CA ALA A 48 -12.69 4.83 9.40
C ALA A 48 -13.84 4.14 8.62
N THR A 49 -14.60 4.94 7.88
CA THR A 49 -15.67 4.42 7.02
C THR A 49 -15.12 4.28 5.60
N TYR A 50 -15.52 3.22 4.89
CA TYR A 50 -14.89 2.73 3.65
C TYR A 50 -13.56 2.00 3.94
N SER A 51 -13.46 0.76 3.46
CA SER A 51 -12.24 -0.05 3.54
C SER A 51 -11.72 -0.26 2.14
N GLY A 52 -10.43 0.02 1.92
CA GLY A 52 -9.86 -0.18 0.60
C GLY A 52 -9.87 -1.64 0.14
N HIS A 53 -9.81 -1.82 -1.18
CA HIS A 53 -9.87 -3.11 -1.86
C HIS A 53 -8.99 -3.09 -3.11
N ALA A 54 -8.69 -4.27 -3.65
CA ALA A 54 -8.00 -4.37 -4.94
C ALA A 54 -8.99 -4.07 -6.07
N ASP A 55 -8.63 -3.17 -6.99
CA ASP A 55 -9.48 -2.70 -8.07
C ASP A 55 -8.71 -2.61 -9.40
N SER A 56 -9.36 -2.91 -10.52
CA SER A 56 -8.72 -2.92 -11.84
C SER A 56 -8.73 -1.56 -12.55
N THR A 57 -9.43 -0.56 -11.98
CA THR A 57 -9.59 0.76 -12.62
C THR A 57 -8.46 1.74 -12.32
N CYS A 58 -7.56 1.38 -11.40
CA CYS A 58 -6.54 2.25 -10.85
C CYS A 58 -5.10 1.73 -11.03
N ALA A 59 -4.93 0.65 -11.79
CA ALA A 59 -3.64 0.01 -12.04
C ALA A 59 -2.63 0.99 -12.65
N HIS A 60 -1.45 1.09 -12.03
CA HIS A 60 -0.30 1.78 -12.61
C HIS A 60 0.47 0.85 -13.54
N THR A 61 0.61 -0.43 -13.16
CA THR A 61 1.06 -1.49 -14.06
C THR A 61 0.13 -2.69 -14.02
N ALA A 62 0.24 -3.57 -15.01
CA ALA A 62 -0.56 -4.78 -15.12
C ALA A 62 -2.08 -4.55 -14.97
N SER A 63 -2.76 -5.14 -13.98
CA SER A 63 -4.22 -5.29 -14.00
C SER A 63 -4.94 -4.77 -12.76
N TYR A 64 -4.27 -4.66 -11.61
CA TYR A 64 -4.92 -4.30 -10.35
C TYR A 64 -4.08 -3.27 -9.58
N CYS A 65 -4.73 -2.57 -8.66
CA CYS A 65 -4.11 -1.71 -7.67
C CYS A 65 -4.89 -1.78 -6.36
N TYR A 66 -4.32 -1.28 -5.26
CA TYR A 66 -5.10 -1.01 -4.06
C TYR A 66 -5.70 0.38 -4.10
N LEU A 67 -7.03 0.46 -3.98
CA LEU A 67 -7.79 1.69 -3.96
C LEU A 67 -8.43 1.87 -2.59
N ASP A 68 -8.33 3.07 -2.02
CA ASP A 68 -8.92 3.39 -0.73
C ASP A 68 -9.32 4.86 -0.65
N GLY A 69 -10.33 5.16 0.17
CA GLY A 69 -10.92 6.49 0.33
C GLY A 69 -11.45 6.67 1.75
N SER A 70 -10.72 6.16 2.75
CA SER A 70 -11.16 6.13 4.14
C SER A 70 -11.60 7.50 4.67
N VAL A 71 -12.85 7.53 5.17
CA VAL A 71 -13.55 8.75 5.61
C VAL A 71 -13.52 8.88 7.12
N GLY A 72 -13.27 10.10 7.61
CA GLY A 72 -13.34 10.45 9.04
C GLY A 72 -12.14 10.00 9.89
N ALA A 73 -11.33 9.05 9.40
CA ALA A 73 -10.06 8.64 10.00
C ALA A 73 -9.16 7.95 8.95
N SER A 74 -7.90 7.64 9.29
CA SER A 74 -7.02 6.83 8.46
C SER A 74 -7.01 5.37 8.91
N ASP A 75 -6.99 4.48 7.93
CA ASP A 75 -6.67 3.05 8.03
C ASP A 75 -5.32 2.77 7.34
N TYR A 76 -4.92 1.51 7.27
CA TYR A 76 -3.66 1.12 6.64
C TYR A 76 -3.60 -0.34 6.20
N LEU A 77 -2.71 -0.59 5.25
CA LEU A 77 -2.23 -1.93 4.89
C LEU A 77 -0.84 -2.20 5.47
N SER A 78 -0.61 -3.44 5.86
CA SER A 78 0.70 -3.89 6.33
C SER A 78 1.03 -5.32 5.88
N GLN A 79 2.31 -5.55 5.63
CA GLN A 79 2.88 -6.89 5.45
C GLN A 79 4.22 -6.91 6.16
N THR A 80 4.56 -8.05 6.75
CA THR A 80 5.84 -8.28 7.41
C THR A 80 6.73 -9.14 6.55
N PHE A 81 8.02 -8.85 6.53
CA PHE A 81 9.03 -9.62 5.82
C PHE A 81 10.28 -9.74 6.70
N THR A 82 11.11 -10.75 6.43
CA THR A 82 12.34 -10.96 7.20
C THR A 82 13.46 -10.09 6.64
N VAL A 83 14.21 -9.45 7.54
CA VAL A 83 15.45 -8.73 7.20
C VAL A 83 16.65 -9.43 7.84
N ALA A 84 17.74 -9.49 7.11
CA ALA A 84 19.05 -9.82 7.64
C ALA A 84 19.85 -8.54 8.00
N PRO A 85 20.65 -8.57 9.07
CA PRO A 85 21.51 -7.46 9.47
C PRO A 85 22.51 -7.06 8.38
N TYR A 86 22.90 -5.79 8.37
CA TYR A 86 23.93 -5.24 7.47
C TYR A 86 23.62 -5.40 5.97
N ASN A 87 22.35 -5.53 5.60
CA ASN A 87 21.89 -5.51 4.21
C ASN A 87 21.18 -4.19 3.90
N ASN A 88 21.31 -3.76 2.64
CA ASN A 88 20.52 -2.68 2.08
C ASN A 88 19.30 -3.26 1.38
N TYR A 89 18.15 -2.59 1.54
CA TYR A 89 16.89 -2.94 0.88
C TYR A 89 16.41 -1.75 0.07
N ALA A 90 15.94 -2.01 -1.15
CA ALA A 90 15.36 -0.98 -2.00
C ALA A 90 13.84 -1.05 -1.90
N ILE A 91 13.23 0.05 -1.43
CA ILE A 91 11.78 0.18 -1.30
C ILE A 91 11.28 1.06 -2.43
N LYS A 92 10.28 0.58 -3.16
CA LYS A 92 9.61 1.28 -4.25
C LYS A 92 8.11 1.04 -4.13
N PHE A 93 7.33 2.02 -4.57
CA PHE A 93 5.89 1.94 -4.70
C PHE A 93 5.44 3.05 -5.65
N TYR A 94 4.31 2.84 -6.29
CA TYR A 94 3.54 3.88 -6.95
C TYR A 94 2.45 4.37 -6.01
N LEU A 95 2.27 5.69 -5.94
CA LEU A 95 1.20 6.31 -5.18
C LEU A 95 0.59 7.43 -6.01
N SER A 96 -0.74 7.43 -6.07
CA SER A 96 -1.54 8.47 -6.71
C SER A 96 -2.76 8.79 -5.86
N ALA A 97 -3.33 9.97 -6.07
CA ALA A 97 -4.52 10.45 -5.37
C ALA A 97 -5.39 11.22 -6.35
N GLU A 98 -6.71 11.12 -6.20
CA GLU A 98 -7.68 11.81 -7.06
C GLU A 98 -7.71 13.31 -6.83
N SER A 99 -7.33 13.75 -5.62
CA SER A 99 -7.32 15.16 -5.29
C SER A 99 -5.94 15.79 -5.47
N ASN A 100 -5.95 17.09 -5.76
CA ASN A 100 -4.80 17.97 -5.61
C ASN A 100 -4.64 18.50 -4.17
N SER A 101 -5.41 17.94 -3.22
CA SER A 101 -5.37 18.31 -1.81
C SER A 101 -4.29 17.52 -1.07
N SER A 102 -4.00 17.90 0.18
CA SER A 102 -2.93 17.27 0.97
C SER A 102 -3.28 15.82 1.32
N THR A 103 -2.90 14.86 0.47
CA THR A 103 -2.86 13.45 0.84
C THR A 103 -1.88 13.29 2.00
N PHE A 104 -2.36 12.84 3.16
CA PHE A 104 -1.45 12.38 4.20
C PHE A 104 -0.94 11.01 3.75
N ALA A 105 0.36 10.91 3.46
CA ALA A 105 1.01 9.67 3.10
C ALA A 105 2.05 9.32 4.15
N GLN A 106 1.92 8.14 4.77
CA GLN A 106 2.93 7.65 5.69
C GLN A 106 3.32 6.21 5.40
N VAL A 107 4.60 6.03 5.09
CA VAL A 107 5.24 4.73 4.93
C VAL A 107 6.12 4.48 6.13
N TYR A 108 5.79 3.45 6.91
CA TYR A 108 6.61 3.00 8.03
C TYR A 108 7.29 1.68 7.70
N VAL A 109 8.59 1.66 7.92
CA VAL A 109 9.44 0.48 7.82
C VAL A 109 10.16 0.36 9.15
N THR A 110 9.89 -0.70 9.89
CA THR A 110 10.48 -0.97 11.21
C THR A 110 11.27 -2.25 11.14
N SER A 111 12.53 -2.20 11.58
CA SER A 111 13.41 -3.37 11.75
C SER A 111 13.27 -3.98 13.13
#